data_AF-A0A1J5KQJ9-F1
#
_entry.id   AF-A0A1J5KQJ9-F1
#
_cell.length_a   1.000
_cell.length_b   1.000
_cell.length_c   1.000
_cell.angle_alpha   90.00
_cell.angle_beta   90.00
_cell.angle_gamma   90.00
#
_symmetry.space_group_name_H-M   'P 1'
#
loop_
_entity.id
_entity.type
_entity.pdbx_description
1 polymer ?
#
loop_
_entity_poly.entity_id
_entity_poly.type
_entity_poly.pdbx_seq_one_letter_code
_entity_poly.pdbx_strand_id
1 'polypeptide(L)'
;MKKLVLVFVAIIFLSACEQQKIGYVDNGKVINEIQEKKDIESKYTLLDESFKKRADSIGNVYRTEFQALQTKYARASQQKQQEMMMPLQAKAQKFQQEMQNEQTQMQTAYQTEIDSVISKMKLYVKDYAKNNGYNYIFGTNESVGTVLYGDEGSDISQNIIDGLNDSYKK
;
A
#
# COMPACT_ATOMS: atom_id res chain seq x y z
N MET A 1 -35.67 18.60 53.17
CA MET A 1 -35.41 17.20 52.74
C MET A 1 -36.05 16.86 51.40
N LYS A 2 -37.37 17.02 51.19
CA LYS A 2 -38.03 16.72 49.90
C LYS A 2 -37.43 17.45 48.68
N LYS A 3 -37.04 18.72 48.83
CA LYS A 3 -36.39 19.51 47.75
C LYS A 3 -34.95 19.05 47.43
N LEU A 4 -34.21 18.52 48.41
CA LEU A 4 -32.85 17.98 48.21
C LEU A 4 -32.89 16.63 47.49
N VAL A 5 -33.87 15.78 47.84
CA VAL A 5 -34.11 14.51 47.13
C VAL A 5 -34.50 14.75 45.67
N LEU A 6 -35.32 15.77 45.40
CA LEU A 6 -35.73 16.14 44.04
C LEU A 6 -34.55 16.62 43.17
N VAL A 7 -33.63 17.41 43.75
CA VAL A 7 -32.40 17.83 43.07
C VAL A 7 -31.47 16.65 42.82
N PHE A 8 -31.32 15.73 43.78
CA PHE A 8 -30.48 14.56 43.63
C PHE A 8 -31.01 13.60 42.55
N VAL A 9 -32.34 13.40 42.49
CA VAL A 9 -33.00 12.62 41.43
C VAL A 9 -32.86 13.29 40.06
N ALA A 10 -32.96 14.62 39.97
CA ALA A 10 -32.78 15.35 38.72
C ALA A 10 -31.34 15.25 38.18
N ILE A 11 -30.33 15.25 39.05
CA ILE A 11 -28.92 15.06 38.66
C ILE A 11 -28.68 13.65 38.12
N ILE A 12 -29.28 12.62 38.73
CA ILE A 12 -29.19 11.23 38.25
C ILE A 12 -29.85 11.05 36.88
N PHE A 13 -30.99 11.72 36.64
CA PHE A 13 -31.65 11.71 35.33
C PHE A 13 -30.85 12.44 34.23
N LEU A 14 -30.07 13.48 34.58
CA LEU A 14 -29.20 14.18 33.63
C LEU A 14 -27.96 13.35 33.23
N SER A 15 -27.46 12.49 34.12
CA SER A 15 -26.36 11.56 33.80
C SER A 15 -26.78 10.34 32.97
N ALA A 16 -28.08 10.12 32.73
CA ALA A 16 -28.57 8.95 31.99
C ALA A 16 -28.54 9.13 30.45
N CYS A 17 -28.16 10.31 29.96
CA CYS A 17 -28.00 10.56 28.53
C CYS A 17 -26.51 10.48 28.16
N GLU A 18 -25.98 9.26 28.02
CA GLU A 18 -24.67 9.07 27.38
C GLU A 18 -24.82 9.41 25.89
N GLN A 19 -24.46 10.62 25.52
CA GLN A 19 -24.40 11.01 24.12
C GLN A 19 -23.25 10.25 23.46
N GLN A 20 -23.59 9.35 22.53
CA GLN A 20 -22.60 8.56 21.81
C GLN A 20 -21.69 9.49 21.01
N LYS A 21 -20.39 9.43 21.26
CA LYS A 21 -19.40 10.17 20.48
C LYS A 21 -19.10 9.39 19.20
N ILE A 22 -19.44 9.98 18.06
CA ILE A 22 -19.29 9.39 16.74
C ILE A 22 -18.29 10.24 15.96
N GLY A 23 -17.39 9.58 15.24
CA GLY A 23 -16.50 10.23 14.29
C GLY A 23 -16.46 9.50 12.96
N TYR A 24 -15.79 10.08 11.98
CA TYR A 24 -15.52 9.43 10.71
C TYR A 24 -14.09 9.67 10.23
N VAL A 25 -13.61 8.76 9.40
CA VAL A 25 -12.30 8.79 8.76
C VAL A 25 -12.48 8.57 7.28
N ASP A 26 -11.94 9.46 6.46
CA ASP A 26 -11.73 9.21 5.05
C ASP A 26 -10.50 8.31 4.87
N ASN A 27 -10.75 7.02 4.65
CA ASN A 27 -9.70 6.03 4.49
C ASN A 27 -8.84 6.31 3.25
N GLY A 28 -9.41 6.87 2.19
CA GLY A 28 -8.70 7.21 0.96
C GLY A 28 -7.74 8.36 1.20
N LYS A 29 -8.18 9.39 1.90
CA LYS A 29 -7.33 10.50 2.32
C LYS A 29 -6.20 10.02 3.24
N VAL A 30 -6.55 9.33 4.34
CA VAL A 30 -5.57 8.88 5.33
C VAL A 30 -4.50 8.01 4.69
N ILE A 31 -4.88 6.96 3.97
CA ILE A 31 -3.91 6.03 3.40
C ILE A 31 -2.99 6.74 2.41
N ASN A 32 -3.49 7.68 1.60
CA ASN A 32 -2.69 8.38 0.59
C ASN A 32 -1.77 9.47 1.16
N GLU A 33 -2.11 10.05 2.32
CA GLU A 33 -1.36 11.17 2.88
C GLU A 33 -0.28 10.77 3.89
N ILE A 34 -0.35 9.57 4.47
CA ILE A 34 0.67 9.07 5.39
C ILE A 34 2.05 8.88 4.72
N GLN A 35 3.09 9.27 5.45
CA GLN A 35 4.47 9.31 4.96
C GLN A 35 5.04 7.92 4.70
N GLU A 36 4.70 6.93 5.55
CA GLU A 36 5.17 5.55 5.37
C GLU A 36 4.75 4.97 4.01
N LYS A 37 3.50 5.18 3.57
CA LYS A 37 3.05 4.74 2.25
C LYS A 37 3.84 5.43 1.13
N LYS A 38 4.02 6.75 1.21
CA LYS A 38 4.76 7.52 0.21
C LYS A 38 6.20 7.04 0.07
N ASP A 39 6.84 6.70 1.19
CA ASP A 39 8.20 6.15 1.20
C ASP A 39 8.26 4.74 0.59
N ILE A 40 7.25 3.89 0.86
CA ILE A 40 7.11 2.57 0.21
C ILE A 40 6.91 2.76 -1.30
N GLU A 41 5.98 3.62 -1.73
CA GLU A 41 5.76 3.91 -3.15
C GLU A 41 7.04 4.38 -3.84
N SER A 42 7.76 5.33 -3.23
CA SER A 42 9.04 5.81 -3.76
C SER A 42 10.09 4.69 -3.85
N LYS A 43 10.21 3.83 -2.83
CA LYS A 43 11.11 2.67 -2.84
C LYS A 43 10.79 1.74 -4.01
N TYR A 44 9.52 1.40 -4.22
CA TYR A 44 9.13 0.46 -5.28
C TYR A 44 9.19 1.09 -6.67
N THR A 45 8.97 2.40 -6.82
CA THR A 45 9.27 3.11 -8.08
C THR A 45 10.75 2.98 -8.44
N LEU A 46 11.66 3.18 -7.49
CA LEU A 46 13.10 3.04 -7.73
C LEU A 46 13.50 1.60 -8.06
N LEU A 47 12.88 0.61 -7.40
CA LEU A 47 13.11 -0.80 -7.70
C LEU A 47 12.63 -1.16 -9.12
N ASP A 48 11.45 -0.68 -9.54
CA ASP A 48 10.91 -0.89 -10.88
C ASP A 48 11.79 -0.23 -11.96
N GLU A 49 12.26 1.00 -11.73
CA GLU A 49 13.21 1.66 -12.62
C GLU A 49 14.53 0.88 -12.74
N SER A 50 15.06 0.39 -11.61
CA SER A 50 16.26 -0.43 -11.63
C SER A 50 16.04 -1.75 -12.36
N PHE A 51 14.88 -2.38 -12.18
CA PHE A 51 14.49 -3.61 -12.87
C PHE A 51 14.44 -3.39 -14.38
N LYS A 52 13.74 -2.34 -14.85
CA LYS A 52 13.65 -1.96 -16.27
C LYS A 52 15.03 -1.75 -16.90
N LYS A 53 15.91 -0.98 -16.24
CA LYS A 53 17.29 -0.75 -16.72
C LYS A 53 18.08 -2.05 -16.88
N ARG A 54 17.97 -2.97 -15.92
CA ARG A 54 18.63 -4.29 -16.01
C ARG A 54 18.03 -5.13 -17.14
N ALA A 55 16.71 -5.15 -17.27
CA ALA A 55 16.02 -5.88 -18.32
C ALA A 55 16.41 -5.39 -19.73
N ASP A 56 16.46 -4.07 -19.92
CA ASP A 56 16.90 -3.44 -21.18
C ASP A 56 18.36 -3.76 -21.49
N SER A 57 19.24 -3.70 -20.49
CA SER A 57 20.65 -4.05 -20.64
C SER A 57 20.81 -5.51 -21.12
N ILE A 58 20.07 -6.44 -20.53
CA ILE A 58 20.13 -7.86 -20.91
C ILE A 58 19.54 -8.07 -22.31
N GLY A 59 18.43 -7.38 -22.64
CA GLY A 59 17.87 -7.38 -23.99
C GLY A 59 18.86 -6.88 -25.05
N ASN A 60 19.65 -5.86 -24.72
CA ASN A 60 20.70 -5.34 -25.62
C ASN A 60 21.87 -6.29 -25.78
N VAL A 61 22.32 -6.94 -24.70
CA VAL A 61 23.33 -8.00 -24.76
C VAL A 61 22.85 -9.14 -25.65
N TYR A 62 21.61 -9.60 -25.45
CA TYR A 62 21.00 -10.67 -26.25
C TYR A 62 20.93 -10.31 -27.74
N ARG A 63 20.48 -9.09 -28.06
CA ARG A 63 20.41 -8.58 -29.44
C ARG A 63 21.79 -8.56 -30.11
N THR A 64 22.81 -8.14 -29.36
CA THR A 64 24.21 -8.08 -29.84
C THR A 64 24.76 -9.49 -30.09
N GLU A 65 24.56 -10.43 -29.17
CA GLU A 65 24.95 -11.83 -29.33
C GLU A 65 24.27 -12.46 -30.55
N PHE A 66 22.97 -12.22 -30.74
CA PHE A 66 22.22 -12.70 -31.88
C PHE A 66 22.76 -12.14 -33.21
N GLN A 67 23.02 -10.83 -33.28
CA GLN A 67 23.59 -10.20 -34.47
C GLN A 67 24.98 -10.77 -34.81
N ALA A 68 25.84 -10.97 -33.81
CA ALA A 68 27.17 -11.55 -34.01
C ALA A 68 27.10 -13.01 -34.49
N LEU A 69 26.08 -13.77 -34.06
CA LEU A 69 25.83 -15.13 -34.50
C LEU A 69 25.27 -15.19 -35.93
N GLN A 70 24.53 -14.17 -36.39
CA GLN A 70 23.88 -14.17 -37.70
C GLN A 70 24.85 -14.42 -38.87
N THR A 71 26.04 -13.79 -38.84
CA THR A 71 27.06 -14.00 -39.89
C THR A 71 27.63 -15.41 -39.89
N LYS A 72 27.79 -16.03 -38.71
CA LYS A 72 28.24 -17.42 -38.58
C LYS A 72 27.14 -18.41 -38.96
N TYR A 73 25.92 -18.11 -38.56
CA TYR A 73 24.71 -18.88 -38.86
C TYR A 73 24.49 -19.01 -40.37
N ALA A 74 24.59 -17.92 -41.12
CA ALA A 74 24.40 -17.90 -42.57
C ALA A 74 25.41 -18.77 -43.34
N ARG A 75 26.56 -19.10 -42.74
CA ARG A 75 27.64 -19.90 -43.34
C ARG A 75 27.73 -21.33 -42.79
N ALA A 76 26.89 -21.68 -41.81
CA ALA A 76 26.93 -22.96 -41.12
C ALA A 76 26.00 -24.01 -41.76
N SER A 77 26.31 -25.30 -41.57
CA SER A 77 25.39 -26.39 -41.89
C SER A 77 24.17 -26.36 -40.98
N GLN A 78 23.07 -26.98 -41.41
CA GLN A 78 21.81 -27.02 -40.65
C GLN A 78 21.98 -27.58 -39.22
N GLN A 79 22.82 -28.62 -39.05
CA GLN A 79 23.14 -29.16 -37.73
C GLN A 79 23.87 -28.15 -36.85
N LYS A 80 24.89 -27.46 -37.38
CA LYS A 80 25.64 -26.43 -36.64
C LYS A 80 24.78 -25.20 -36.33
N GLN A 81 23.83 -24.86 -37.19
CA GLN A 81 22.85 -23.80 -36.94
C GLN A 81 21.98 -24.11 -35.71
N GLN A 82 21.48 -25.35 -35.58
CA GLN A 82 20.73 -25.78 -34.40
C GLN A 82 21.59 -25.74 -33.12
N GLU A 83 22.82 -26.25 -33.18
CA GLU A 83 23.75 -26.22 -32.04
C GLU A 83 24.07 -24.79 -31.57
N MET A 84 24.18 -23.83 -32.51
CA MET A 84 24.42 -22.42 -32.18
C MET A 84 23.21 -21.73 -31.54
N MET A 85 21.98 -22.11 -31.91
CA MET A 85 20.76 -21.46 -31.43
C MET A 85 20.27 -22.00 -30.08
N MET A 86 20.52 -23.27 -29.78
CA MET A 86 20.10 -23.91 -28.54
C MET A 86 20.54 -23.18 -27.26
N PRO A 87 21.82 -22.80 -27.06
CA PRO A 87 22.23 -22.08 -25.85
C PRO A 87 21.61 -20.68 -25.77
N LEU A 88 21.40 -20.02 -26.91
CA LEU A 88 20.80 -18.70 -26.97
C LEU A 88 19.32 -18.76 -26.55
N GLN A 89 18.57 -19.75 -27.04
CA GLN A 89 17.18 -19.99 -26.64
C GLN A 89 17.08 -20.34 -25.15
N ALA A 90 17.94 -21.22 -24.65
CA ALA A 90 17.96 -21.59 -23.23
C ALA A 90 18.24 -20.38 -22.33
N LYS A 91 19.19 -19.51 -22.73
CA LYS A 91 19.50 -18.26 -22.03
C LYS A 91 18.30 -17.30 -22.04
N ALA A 92 17.64 -17.14 -23.19
CA ALA A 92 16.45 -16.28 -23.30
C ALA A 92 15.31 -16.76 -22.40
N GLN A 93 15.03 -18.07 -22.40
CA GLN A 93 13.97 -18.66 -21.57
C GLN A 93 14.27 -18.48 -20.08
N LYS A 94 15.52 -18.76 -19.66
CA LYS A 94 15.94 -18.59 -18.26
C LYS A 94 15.80 -17.13 -17.82
N PHE A 95 16.27 -16.19 -18.65
CA PHE A 95 16.16 -14.78 -18.37
C PHE A 95 14.71 -14.31 -18.26
N GLN A 96 13.84 -14.73 -19.18
CA GLN A 96 12.42 -14.42 -19.14
C GLN A 96 11.77 -14.93 -17.84
N GLN A 97 12.11 -16.14 -17.42
CA GLN A 97 11.60 -16.72 -16.17
C GLN A 97 12.09 -15.95 -14.94
N GLU A 98 13.39 -15.60 -14.89
CA GLU A 98 13.96 -14.81 -13.80
C GLU A 98 13.29 -13.44 -13.68
N MET A 99 13.07 -12.75 -14.80
CA MET A 99 12.40 -11.45 -14.82
C MET A 99 10.93 -11.53 -14.38
N GLN A 100 10.20 -12.55 -14.82
CA GLN A 100 8.82 -12.75 -14.41
C GLN A 100 8.72 -13.05 -12.89
N ASN A 101 9.63 -13.88 -12.38
CA ASN A 101 9.70 -14.21 -10.96
C ASN A 101 10.04 -12.98 -10.12
N GLU A 102 11.05 -12.21 -10.51
CA GLU A 102 11.44 -10.98 -9.80
C GLU A 102 10.30 -9.95 -9.80
N GLN A 103 9.64 -9.74 -10.93
CA GLN A 103 8.49 -8.84 -11.02
C GLN A 103 7.34 -9.27 -10.10
N THR A 104 7.04 -10.57 -10.05
CA THR A 104 6.00 -11.13 -9.17
C THR A 104 6.36 -10.95 -7.70
N GLN A 105 7.61 -11.23 -7.32
CA GLN A 105 8.10 -11.04 -5.95
C GLN A 105 8.03 -9.58 -5.52
N MET A 106 8.42 -8.66 -6.41
CA MET A 106 8.34 -7.22 -6.16
C MET A 106 6.89 -6.76 -5.96
N GLN A 107 5.95 -7.22 -6.79
CA GLN A 107 4.52 -6.92 -6.61
C GLN A 107 3.96 -7.48 -5.30
N THR A 108 4.31 -8.71 -4.95
CA THR A 108 3.85 -9.33 -3.69
C THR A 108 4.42 -8.62 -2.47
N ALA A 109 5.70 -8.26 -2.51
CA ALA A 109 6.34 -7.52 -1.43
C ALA A 109 5.73 -6.12 -1.28
N TYR A 110 5.48 -5.41 -2.38
CA TYR A 110 4.77 -4.13 -2.36
C TYR A 110 3.39 -4.27 -1.70
N GLN A 111 2.59 -5.24 -2.13
CA GLN A 111 1.27 -5.47 -1.54
C GLN A 111 1.37 -5.78 -0.04
N THR A 112 2.34 -6.59 0.37
CA THR A 112 2.56 -6.94 1.78
C THR A 112 2.90 -5.72 2.63
N GLU A 113 3.76 -4.82 2.13
CA GLU A 113 4.11 -3.58 2.82
C GLU A 113 2.89 -2.64 2.91
N ILE A 114 2.11 -2.50 1.83
CA ILE A 114 0.87 -1.71 1.84
C ILE A 114 -0.17 -2.29 2.81
N ASP A 115 -0.37 -3.60 2.83
CA ASP A 115 -1.29 -4.28 3.76
C ASP A 115 -0.87 -4.08 5.23
N SER A 116 0.45 -4.06 5.48
CA SER A 116 1.00 -3.73 6.79
C SER A 116 0.63 -2.30 7.21
N VAL A 117 0.79 -1.34 6.30
CA VAL A 117 0.42 0.06 6.54
C VAL A 117 -1.07 0.21 6.83
N ILE A 118 -1.94 -0.44 6.04
CA ILE A 118 -3.40 -0.45 6.29
C ILE A 118 -3.71 -1.04 7.66
N SER A 119 -3.00 -2.11 8.06
CA SER A 119 -3.19 -2.74 9.36
C SER A 119 -2.78 -1.81 10.51
N LYS A 120 -1.64 -1.11 10.38
CA LYS A 120 -1.21 -0.09 11.33
C LYS A 120 -2.22 1.05 11.45
N MET A 121 -2.74 1.54 10.32
CA MET A 121 -3.79 2.56 10.30
C MET A 121 -5.03 2.12 11.08
N LYS A 122 -5.53 0.91 10.83
CA LYS A 122 -6.71 0.36 11.55
C LYS A 122 -6.47 0.24 13.06
N LEU A 123 -5.28 -0.20 13.46
CA LEU A 123 -4.91 -0.28 14.87
C LEU A 123 -4.84 1.11 15.50
N TYR A 124 -4.22 2.07 14.82
CA TYR A 124 -4.12 3.45 15.29
C TYR A 124 -5.50 4.09 15.45
N VAL A 125 -6.40 3.94 14.47
CA VAL A 125 -7.79 4.43 14.57
C VAL A 125 -8.50 3.83 15.77
N LYS A 126 -8.33 2.52 16.03
CA LYS A 126 -8.93 1.84 17.18
C LYS A 126 -8.40 2.40 18.51
N ASP A 127 -7.11 2.64 18.61
CA ASP A 127 -6.51 3.17 19.84
C ASP A 127 -6.86 4.65 20.04
N TYR A 128 -6.88 5.43 18.96
CA TYR A 128 -7.37 6.81 18.97
C TYR A 128 -8.83 6.88 19.44
N ALA A 129 -9.69 5.97 18.95
CA ALA A 129 -11.09 5.88 19.37
C ALA A 129 -11.22 5.74 20.89
N LYS A 130 -10.49 4.75 21.45
CA LYS A 130 -10.52 4.45 22.88
C LYS A 130 -9.98 5.61 23.72
N ASN A 131 -8.85 6.18 23.32
CA ASN A 131 -8.19 7.25 24.07
C ASN A 131 -8.98 8.56 24.06
N ASN A 132 -9.80 8.79 23.03
CA ASN A 132 -10.58 10.01 22.86
C ASN A 132 -12.09 9.80 23.10
N GLY A 133 -12.50 8.64 23.64
CA GLY A 133 -13.87 8.37 24.04
C GLY A 133 -14.88 8.22 22.91
N TYR A 134 -14.46 7.81 21.71
CA TYR A 134 -15.37 7.50 20.61
C TYR A 134 -16.05 6.15 20.81
N ASN A 135 -17.37 6.11 20.65
CA ASN A 135 -18.13 4.86 20.62
C ASN A 135 -18.07 4.22 19.22
N TYR A 136 -18.07 5.05 18.17
CA TYR A 136 -18.02 4.62 16.79
C TYR A 136 -17.12 5.54 15.95
N ILE A 137 -16.36 4.93 15.05
CA ILE A 137 -15.68 5.63 13.96
C ILE A 137 -16.11 4.95 12.66
N PHE A 138 -16.70 5.72 11.75
CA PHE A 138 -17.10 5.23 10.44
C PHE A 138 -15.98 5.48 9.43
N GLY A 139 -15.60 4.43 8.71
CA GLY A 139 -14.73 4.57 7.56
C GLY A 139 -15.54 4.98 6.34
N THR A 140 -15.20 6.10 5.71
CA THR A 140 -15.71 6.49 4.41
C THR A 140 -14.59 6.46 3.36
N ASN A 141 -14.95 6.43 2.09
CA ASN A 141 -14.04 6.67 0.97
C ASN A 141 -14.88 7.14 -0.23
N GLU A 142 -14.22 7.67 -1.27
CA GLU A 142 -14.90 8.20 -2.46
C GLU A 142 -15.77 7.15 -3.19
N SER A 143 -15.44 5.86 -3.07
CA SER A 143 -16.14 4.78 -3.80
C SER A 143 -17.36 4.24 -3.06
N VAL A 144 -17.38 4.30 -1.73
CA VAL A 144 -18.42 3.77 -0.85
C VAL A 144 -18.69 4.83 0.21
N GLY A 145 -19.55 5.79 -0.14
CA GLY A 145 -19.94 6.92 0.71
C GLY A 145 -20.75 6.49 1.94
N THR A 146 -20.07 5.87 2.92
CA THR A 146 -20.67 5.44 4.20
C THR A 146 -21.05 6.65 5.07
N VAL A 147 -20.37 7.77 4.87
CA VAL A 147 -20.70 9.08 5.43
C VAL A 147 -20.86 10.05 4.27
N LEU A 148 -22.08 10.54 4.05
CA LEU A 148 -22.40 11.54 3.02
C LEU A 148 -22.24 12.97 3.55
N TYR A 149 -22.43 13.16 4.85
CA TYR A 149 -22.27 14.42 5.55
C TYR A 149 -21.97 14.14 7.02
N GLY A 150 -21.00 14.86 7.57
CA GLY A 150 -20.71 14.95 8.99
C GLY A 150 -20.15 16.34 9.25
N ASP A 151 -20.36 16.89 10.45
CA ASP A 151 -19.73 18.15 10.81
C ASP A 151 -18.19 18.00 10.84
N GLU A 152 -17.47 19.10 10.66
CA GLU A 152 -15.99 19.10 10.66
C GLU A 152 -15.40 18.58 11.97
N GLY A 153 -16.09 18.77 13.10
CA GLY A 153 -15.64 18.27 14.40
C GLY A 153 -15.74 16.74 14.55
N SER A 154 -16.50 16.09 13.67
CA SER A 154 -16.61 14.63 13.61
C SER A 154 -15.60 13.99 12.63
N ASP A 155 -14.96 14.77 11.76
CA ASP A 155 -13.86 14.28 10.91
C ASP A 155 -12.57 14.22 11.70
N ILE A 156 -12.01 13.03 11.86
CA ILE A 156 -10.73 12.83 12.56
C ILE A 156 -9.60 12.45 11.60
N SER A 157 -9.82 12.48 10.29
CA SER A 157 -8.85 12.03 9.27
C SER A 157 -7.49 12.68 9.44
N GLN A 158 -7.46 14.00 9.66
CA GLN A 158 -6.21 14.73 9.85
C GLN A 158 -5.49 14.30 11.13
N ASN A 159 -6.22 14.11 12.24
CA ASN A 159 -5.62 13.65 13.50
C ASN A 159 -4.99 12.26 13.36
N ILE A 160 -5.60 11.38 12.55
CA ILE A 160 -5.05 10.05 12.27
C ILE A 160 -3.80 10.15 11.40
N ILE A 161 -3.80 11.00 10.36
CA ILE A 161 -2.64 11.24 9.49
C ILE A 161 -1.46 11.77 10.31
N ASP A 162 -1.68 12.83 11.08
CA ASP A 162 -0.64 13.47 11.88
C ASP A 162 -0.04 12.48 12.88
N GLY A 163 -0.90 11.75 13.60
CA GLY A 163 -0.46 10.78 14.59
C GLY A 163 0.31 9.58 14.01
N LEU A 164 -0.11 9.07 12.85
CA LEU A 164 0.62 8.02 12.14
C LEU A 164 1.99 8.53 11.67
N ASN A 165 2.05 9.74 11.12
CA ASN A 165 3.30 10.36 10.67
C ASN A 165 4.26 10.64 11.84
N ASP A 166 3.77 11.13 12.97
CA ASP A 166 4.57 11.35 14.17
C ASP A 166 5.13 10.04 14.76
N SER A 167 4.36 8.95 14.65
CA SER A 167 4.81 7.61 15.07
C SER A 167 5.84 6.99 14.10
N TYR A 168 5.84 7.45 12.85
CA TYR A 168 6.74 6.99 11.81
C TYR A 168 8.09 7.72 11.91
N LYS A 169 8.98 7.17 12.73
CA LYS A 169 10.39 7.61 12.78
C LYS A 169 11.18 6.88 11.68
N LYS A 170 11.77 7.65 10.78
CA LYS A 170 12.70 7.13 9.76
C LYS A 170 13.99 6.64 10.39
#